data_AF-A0A3D1AFS1-F1
#
_entry.id   AF-A0A3D1AFS1-F1
#
_cell.length_a   1.000
_cell.length_b   1.000
_cell.length_c   1.000
_cell.angle_alpha   90.00
_cell.angle_beta   90.00
_cell.angle_gamma   90.00
#
_symmetry.space_group_name_H-M   'P 1'
#
loop_
_entity.id
_entity.type
_entity.pdbx_description
1 polymer ?
#
loop_
_entity_poly.entity_id
_entity_poly.type
_entity_poly.pdbx_seq_one_letter_code
_entity_poly.pdbx_strand_id
1 'polypeptide(L)'
;MEPIVLAYVGIALMVGLSGIGSAWGLTICGNAVVGAMKKAPEKLGSYIGLSALPSSQGLYGFVAYMIMQPYLVADVSWFVAAGILGAGLLMGFAGLVSA
;
A
#
# COMPACT_ATOMS: atom_id res chain seq x y z
N MET A 1 13.23 -24.57 -0.05
CA MET A 1 13.01 -23.11 -0.08
C MET A 1 13.61 -22.55 1.18
N GLU A 2 14.42 -21.50 1.08
CA GLU A 2 14.93 -20.80 2.27
C GLU A 2 13.81 -20.00 2.95
N PRO A 3 13.71 -19.97 4.29
CA PRO A 3 12.66 -19.25 5.02
C PRO A 3 12.56 -17.78 4.60
N ILE A 4 13.70 -17.14 4.33
CA ILE A 4 13.77 -15.73 3.90
C ILE A 4 12.98 -15.46 2.62
N VAL A 5 12.88 -16.43 1.71
CA VAL A 5 12.08 -16.28 0.47
C VAL A 5 10.61 -16.06 0.81
N LEU A 6 10.09 -16.79 1.80
CA LEU A 6 8.71 -16.64 2.25
C LEU A 6 8.46 -15.26 2.87
N ALA A 7 9.42 -14.76 3.65
CA ALA A 7 9.35 -13.41 4.22
C ALA A 7 9.28 -12.34 3.12
N TYR A 8 10.11 -12.46 2.07
CA TYR A 8 10.08 -11.53 0.94
C TYR A 8 8.81 -11.62 0.10
N VAL A 9 8.19 -12.79 -0.04
CA VAL A 9 6.85 -12.90 -0.63
C VAL A 9 5.84 -12.10 0.19
N GLY A 10 5.91 -12.19 1.52
CA GLY A 10 5.14 -11.34 2.42
C GLY A 10 5.32 -9.85 2.17
N ILE A 11 6.56 -9.38 2.08
CA ILE A 11 6.87 -7.98 1.79
C ILE A 11 6.37 -7.56 0.40
N ALA A 12 6.54 -8.40 -0.61
CA ALA A 12 6.07 -8.13 -1.96
C ALA A 12 4.54 -7.95 -2.00
N LEU A 13 3.80 -8.79 -1.29
CA LEU A 13 2.35 -8.68 -1.17
C LEU A 13 1.94 -7.45 -0.35
N MET A 14 2.66 -7.14 0.73
CA MET A 14 2.43 -5.97 1.57
C MET A 14 2.47 -4.67 0.77
N VAL A 15 3.60 -4.41 0.11
CA VAL A 15 3.86 -3.16 -0.60
C VAL A 15 3.16 -3.15 -1.95
N GLY A 16 3.15 -4.29 -2.64
CA GLY A 16 2.55 -4.42 -3.96
C GLY A 16 1.03 -4.20 -3.93
N LEU A 17 0.32 -4.91 -3.05
CA LEU A 17 -1.15 -4.80 -3.00
C LEU A 17 -1.60 -3.44 -2.47
N SER A 18 -0.94 -2.89 -1.44
CA SER A 18 -1.31 -1.56 -0.93
C SER A 18 -1.00 -0.44 -1.93
N GLY A 19 0.09 -0.58 -2.69
CA GLY A 19 0.44 0.34 -3.79
C GLY A 19 -0.56 0.28 -4.94
N ILE A 20 -1.05 -0.92 -5.29
CA ILE A 20 -2.12 -1.09 -6.29
C ILE A 20 -3.41 -0.41 -5.81
N GLY A 21 -3.79 -0.61 -4.55
CA GLY A 21 -4.92 0.09 -3.93
C GLY A 21 -4.81 1.60 -4.12
N SER A 22 -3.69 2.20 -3.70
CA SER A 22 -3.42 3.63 -3.90
C SER A 22 -3.59 4.09 -5.35
N ALA A 23 -3.04 3.34 -6.31
CA ALA A 23 -3.12 3.70 -7.72
C ALA A 23 -4.57 3.69 -8.24
N TRP A 24 -5.37 2.69 -7.86
CA TRP A 24 -6.77 2.60 -8.23
C TRP A 24 -7.60 3.71 -7.59
N GLY A 25 -7.51 3.90 -6.27
CA GLY A 25 -8.27 4.94 -5.58
C GLY A 25 -7.91 6.35 -6.08
N LEU A 26 -6.62 6.63 -6.28
CA LEU A 26 -6.16 7.91 -6.84
C LEU A 26 -6.71 8.15 -8.26
N THR A 27 -6.76 7.10 -9.10
CA THR A 27 -7.32 7.20 -10.45
C THR A 27 -8.82 7.53 -10.42
N ILE A 28 -9.58 6.88 -9.54
CA ILE A 28 -11.02 7.11 -9.38
C ILE A 28 -11.26 8.56 -8.92
N CYS A 29 -10.60 8.99 -7.85
CA CYS A 29 -10.77 10.33 -7.34
C CYS A 29 -10.25 11.40 -8.33
N GLY A 30 -9.14 11.14 -9.03
CA GLY A 30 -8.61 12.04 -10.05
C GLY A 30 -9.59 12.29 -11.20
N ASN A 31 -10.27 11.24 -11.67
CA ASN A 31 -11.34 11.38 -12.66
C ASN A 31 -12.50 12.24 -12.15
N ALA A 32 -12.88 12.09 -10.88
CA ALA A 32 -13.89 12.93 -10.24
C ALA A 32 -13.45 14.41 -10.16
N VAL A 33 -12.17 14.67 -9.86
CA VAL A 33 -11.60 16.03 -9.88
C VAL A 33 -11.71 16.66 -11.25
N VAL A 34 -11.34 15.96 -12.33
CA VAL A 34 -11.45 16.48 -13.71
C VAL A 34 -12.89 16.88 -14.05
N GLY A 35 -13.88 16.09 -13.60
CA GLY A 35 -15.29 16.42 -13.76
C GLY A 35 -15.72 17.63 -12.92
N ALA A 36 -15.33 17.69 -11.65
CA ALA A 36 -15.67 18.78 -10.73
C ALA A 36 -15.08 20.13 -11.15
N MET A 37 -13.87 20.10 -11.72
CA MET A 37 -13.18 21.28 -12.25
C MET A 37 -13.93 21.99 -13.36
N LYS A 38 -14.80 21.29 -14.12
CA LYS A 38 -15.65 21.92 -15.14
C LYS A 38 -16.72 22.82 -14.55
N LYS A 39 -17.12 22.59 -13.29
CA LYS A 39 -18.17 23.34 -12.59
C LYS A 39 -17.62 24.41 -11.64
N ALA A 40 -16.51 24.11 -10.98
CA ALA A 40 -15.91 24.97 -9.95
C ALA A 40 -14.37 24.89 -10.01
N PRO A 41 -13.75 25.50 -11.04
CA PRO A 41 -12.30 25.43 -11.26
C PRO A 41 -11.48 26.13 -10.17
N GLU A 42 -12.06 27.09 -9.46
CA GLU A 42 -11.42 27.82 -8.36
C GLU A 42 -11.10 26.94 -7.15
N LYS A 43 -11.68 25.74 -7.06
CA LYS A 43 -11.50 24.78 -5.96
C LYS A 43 -10.43 23.72 -6.21
N LEU A 44 -9.61 23.86 -7.26
CA LEU A 44 -8.58 22.89 -7.66
C LEU A 44 -7.70 22.41 -6.49
N GLY A 45 -7.21 23.34 -5.65
CA GLY A 45 -6.33 23.00 -4.54
C GLY A 45 -6.96 22.00 -3.56
N SER A 46 -8.24 22.21 -3.21
CA SER A 46 -8.99 21.29 -2.35
C SER A 46 -9.23 19.95 -3.03
N TYR A 47 -9.52 19.94 -4.33
CA TYR A 47 -9.75 18.72 -5.09
C TYR A 47 -8.50 17.84 -5.20
N ILE A 48 -7.33 18.44 -5.44
CA ILE A 48 -6.06 17.70 -5.44
C ILE A 48 -5.84 17.03 -4.08
N GLY A 49 -6.03 17.76 -2.98
CA GLY A 49 -5.92 17.22 -1.63
C GLY A 49 -6.87 16.05 -1.39
N LEU A 50 -8.14 16.18 -1.75
CA LEU A 50 -9.13 15.11 -1.61
C LEU A 50 -8.79 13.90 -2.50
N SER A 51 -8.29 14.12 -3.71
CA SER A 51 -7.92 13.04 -4.62
C SER A 51 -6.70 12.24 -4.17
N ALA A 52 -5.85 12.84 -3.34
CA ALA A 52 -4.65 12.20 -2.82
C ALA A 52 -4.91 11.32 -1.58
N LEU A 53 -6.09 11.42 -0.93
CA LEU A 53 -6.41 10.64 0.28
C LEU A 53 -6.22 9.11 0.10
N PRO A 54 -6.66 8.49 -1.01
CA PRO A 54 -6.39 7.08 -1.30
C PRO A 54 -4.91 6.70 -1.34
N SER A 55 -4.03 7.63 -1.72
CA SER A 55 -2.61 7.36 -1.94
C SER A 55 -1.87 6.93 -0.66
N SER A 56 -2.45 7.22 0.51
CA SER A 56 -1.91 6.84 1.82
C SER A 56 -1.76 5.32 2.02
N GLN A 57 -2.54 4.48 1.34
CA GLN A 57 -2.45 3.01 1.51
C GLN A 57 -1.07 2.45 1.11
N GLY A 58 -0.52 2.94 0.00
CA GLY A 58 0.84 2.66 -0.44
C GLY A 58 1.88 3.10 0.59
N LEU A 59 1.70 4.28 1.21
CA LEU A 59 2.59 4.75 2.29
C LEU A 59 2.49 3.85 3.52
N TYR A 60 1.30 3.40 3.92
CA TYR A 60 1.14 2.47 5.03
C TYR A 60 1.85 1.14 4.77
N GLY A 61 1.70 0.57 3.56
CA GLY A 61 2.45 -0.64 3.18
C GLY A 61 3.97 -0.44 3.16
N PHE A 62 4.44 0.73 2.71
CA PHE A 62 5.87 1.05 2.72
C PHE A 62 6.42 1.20 4.15
N VAL A 63 5.69 1.90 5.04
CA VAL A 63 6.07 2.02 6.46
C VAL A 63 6.05 0.66 7.15
N ALA A 64 5.04 -0.17 6.87
CA ALA A 64 4.99 -1.54 7.38
C ALA A 64 6.20 -2.37 6.92
N TYR A 65 6.64 -2.22 5.67
CA TYR A 65 7.89 -2.81 5.20
C TYR A 65 9.11 -2.30 6.01
N MET A 66 9.22 -0.99 6.26
CA MET A 66 10.33 -0.45 7.06
C MET A 66 10.36 -1.02 8.48
N ILE A 67 9.20 -1.29 9.08
CA ILE A 67 9.10 -1.96 10.39
C ILE A 67 9.59 -3.41 10.31
N MET A 68 9.33 -4.11 9.20
CA MET A 68 9.74 -5.50 9.00
C MET A 68 11.19 -5.65 8.55
N GLN A 69 11.80 -4.62 7.97
CA GLN A 69 13.14 -4.64 7.38
C GLN A 69 14.24 -5.18 8.31
N PRO A 70 14.27 -4.88 9.63
CA PRO A 70 15.26 -5.46 10.54
C PRO A 70 15.16 -6.98 10.72
N TYR A 71 14.00 -7.59 10.43
CA TYR A 71 13.76 -9.03 10.57
C TYR A 71 14.07 -9.82 9.29
N LEU A 72 14.38 -9.13 8.18
CA LEU A 72 14.73 -9.73 6.89
C LEU A 72 16.22 -10.10 6.86
N VAL A 73 16.60 -11.10 7.67
CA VAL A 73 17.96 -11.61 7.81
C VAL A 73 18.09 -13.02 7.21
N ALA A 74 19.29 -13.38 6.74
CA ALA A 74 19.54 -14.63 6.01
C ALA A 74 19.14 -15.90 6.78
N ASP A 75 19.33 -15.89 8.09
CA ASP A 75 19.12 -16.99 9.03
C ASP A 75 17.75 -16.92 9.75
N VAL A 76 16.79 -16.17 9.17
CA VAL A 76 15.45 -16.04 9.74
C VAL A 76 14.76 -17.42 9.88
N SER A 77 14.10 -17.65 11.01
CA SER A 77 13.38 -18.91 11.23
C SER A 77 12.10 -18.98 10.39
N TRP A 78 11.65 -20.20 10.11
CA TRP A 78 10.36 -20.44 9.45
C TRP A 78 9.18 -19.78 10.15
N PHE A 79 9.19 -19.73 11.49
CA PHE A 79 8.14 -19.09 12.27
C PHE A 79 8.07 -17.58 12.01
N VAL A 80 9.22 -16.90 12.05
CA VAL A 80 9.28 -15.46 11.78
C VAL A 80 8.92 -15.16 10.33
N ALA A 81 9.43 -15.95 9.37
CA ALA A 81 9.12 -15.80 7.96
C ALA A 81 7.62 -15.97 7.66
N ALA A 82 6.95 -16.95 8.29
CA ALA A 82 5.51 -17.14 8.18
C ALA A 82 4.74 -15.97 8.82
N GLY A 83 5.23 -15.42 9.93
CA GLY A 83 4.67 -14.22 10.55
C GLY A 83 4.75 -12.99 9.64
N ILE A 84 5.88 -12.77 8.97
CA ILE A 84 6.07 -11.69 8.00
C ILE A 84 5.14 -11.87 6.79
N LEU A 85 4.96 -13.10 6.30
CA LEU A 85 3.97 -13.41 5.26
C LEU A 85 2.55 -13.05 5.70
N GLY A 86 2.15 -13.49 6.90
CA GLY A 86 0.83 -13.19 7.46
C GLY A 86 0.59 -11.68 7.62
N ALA A 87 1.57 -10.95 8.14
CA ALA A 87 1.52 -9.49 8.25
C ALA A 87 1.41 -8.83 6.87
N GLY A 88 2.17 -9.32 5.88
CA GLY A 88 2.15 -8.80 4.53
C GLY A 88 0.83 -9.03 3.81
N LEU A 89 0.23 -10.20 3.98
CA LEU A 89 -1.12 -10.48 3.46
C LEU A 89 -2.16 -9.55 4.09
N LEU A 90 -2.21 -9.46 5.42
CA LEU A 90 -3.20 -8.63 6.11
C LEU A 90 -3.08 -7.16 5.72
N MET A 91 -1.87 -6.60 5.77
CA MET A 91 -1.65 -5.19 5.42
C MET A 91 -1.88 -4.94 3.93
N GLY A 92 -1.37 -5.81 3.05
CA GLY A 92 -1.50 -5.64 1.60
C GLY A 92 -2.95 -5.71 1.13
N PHE A 93 -3.72 -6.70 1.58
CA PHE A 93 -5.14 -6.82 1.22
C PHE A 93 -6.00 -5.72 1.83
N ALA A 94 -5.74 -5.33 3.08
CA ALA A 94 -6.44 -4.19 3.69
C ALA A 94 -6.21 -2.93 2.84
N GLY A 95 -4.95 -2.62 2.51
CA GLY A 95 -4.60 -1.47 1.69
C GLY A 95 -5.15 -1.52 0.27
N LEU A 96 -5.27 -2.71 -0.33
CA LEU A 96 -5.89 -2.88 -1.64
C LEU A 96 -7.38 -2.53 -1.63
N VAL A 97 -8.10 -2.95 -0.60
CA VAL A 97 -9.58 -2.86 -0.53
C VAL A 97 -10.04 -1.53 0.05
N SER A 98 -9.24 -0.88 0.91
CA SER A 98 -9.62 0.35 1.61
C SER A 98 -9.13 1.64 0.94
N ALA A 99 -8.46 1.56 -0.20
CA ALA A 99 -7.95 2.72 -0.93
C ALA A 99 -9.05 3.51 -1.63
#